data_AF-A0A963I7W0-F1
#
_entry.id   AF-A0A963I7W0-F1
#
_cell.length_a   1.000
_cell.length_b   1.000
_cell.length_c   1.000
_cell.angle_alpha   90.00
_cell.angle_beta   90.00
_cell.angle_gamma   90.00
#
_symmetry.space_group_name_H-M   'P 1'
#
loop_
_entity.id
_entity.type
_entity.pdbx_description
1 polymer ?
#
loop_
_entity_poly.entity_id
_entity_poly.type
_entity_poly.pdbx_seq_one_letter_code
_entity_poly.pdbx_strand_id
1 'polypeptide(L)'
;MWALPALALAAVEVPICYNYGCLAEATVRYDEATLTSIAARLREARTAAQERIALAQVIGRLYREAGRQSPIHVDRPGDYLDEGVYGKMDCIDHGTSTTRLLEMLEARGALRFHRVLPQVRRTRFIFQHFSAAVEVVTTTETSEDAAPERYAIDTWFGEHGAPAVVLPLADWLDGEGPNVR
;
A
#
# COMPACT_ATOMS: atom_id res chain seq x y z
N MET A 1 11.44 17.74 39.38
CA MET A 1 11.29 16.71 38.35
C MET A 1 11.55 17.34 36.99
N TRP A 2 12.65 16.99 36.33
CA TRP A 2 12.91 17.43 34.96
C TRP A 2 12.21 16.45 34.03
N ALA A 3 11.24 16.93 33.26
CA ALA A 3 10.64 16.13 32.19
C ALA A 3 11.67 16.00 31.06
N LEU A 4 12.04 14.78 30.72
CA LEU A 4 12.83 14.50 29.51
C LEU A 4 11.98 14.91 28.29
N PRO A 5 12.56 15.59 27.29
CA PRO A 5 11.84 15.86 26.06
C PRO A 5 11.51 14.51 25.41
N ALA A 6 10.23 14.31 25.09
CA ALA A 6 9.86 13.23 24.20
C ALA A 6 10.57 13.48 22.87
N LEU A 7 11.54 12.63 22.53
CA LEU A 7 12.11 12.59 21.19
C LEU A 7 10.94 12.34 20.22
N ALA A 8 10.50 13.40 19.54
CA ALA A 8 9.56 13.26 18.44
C ALA A 8 10.26 12.39 17.39
N LEU A 9 9.69 11.22 17.10
CA LEU A 9 10.03 10.51 15.88
C LEU A 9 9.76 11.48 14.72
N ALA A 10 10.79 11.70 13.89
CA ALA A 10 10.73 12.68 12.82
C ALA A 10 9.65 12.29 11.79
N ALA A 11 9.06 13.31 11.16
CA ALA A 11 8.22 13.10 9.98
C ALA A 11 9.00 12.30 8.92
N VAL A 12 8.29 11.47 8.16
CA VAL A 12 8.88 10.65 7.11
C VAL A 12 8.44 11.17 5.76
N GLU A 13 9.38 11.30 4.84
CA GLU A 13 9.10 11.64 3.45
C GLU A 13 9.09 10.39 2.59
N VAL A 14 8.07 10.24 1.75
CA VAL A 14 7.93 9.12 0.82
C VAL A 14 7.69 9.68 -0.58
N PRO A 15 8.50 9.32 -1.59
CA PRO A 15 8.25 9.70 -2.97
C PRO A 15 7.09 8.87 -3.55
N ILE A 16 6.07 9.56 -4.05
CA ILE A 16 4.88 8.97 -4.66
C ILE A 16 4.94 9.16 -6.18
N CYS A 17 4.91 8.06 -6.92
CA CYS A 17 4.91 8.02 -8.38
C CYS A 17 3.55 8.46 -8.94
N TYR A 18 3.55 9.13 -10.10
CA TYR A 18 2.36 9.43 -10.88
C TYR A 18 2.71 9.74 -12.34
N ASN A 19 1.68 10.03 -13.15
CA ASN A 19 1.74 10.31 -14.58
C ASN A 19 2.13 9.13 -15.48
N TYR A 20 1.79 7.92 -15.06
CA TYR A 20 1.98 6.63 -15.73
C TYR A 20 3.45 6.21 -15.84
N GLY A 21 3.77 5.01 -15.37
CA GLY A 21 5.12 4.46 -15.39
C GLY A 21 6.12 5.18 -14.49
N CYS A 22 5.65 5.89 -13.45
CA CYS A 22 6.43 6.72 -12.54
C CYS A 22 7.24 7.82 -13.26
N LEU A 23 6.64 8.45 -14.26
CA LEU A 23 7.28 9.55 -15.00
C LEU A 23 7.44 10.83 -14.16
N ALA A 24 6.65 10.99 -13.10
CA ALA A 24 6.78 12.06 -12.13
C ALA A 24 6.71 11.51 -10.70
N GLU A 25 7.36 12.22 -9.77
CA GLU A 25 7.31 11.91 -8.34
C GLU A 25 6.99 13.15 -7.53
N ALA A 26 6.13 12.99 -6.52
CA ALA A 26 5.88 13.99 -5.50
C ALA A 26 6.40 13.48 -4.16
N THR A 27 7.23 14.26 -3.47
CA THR A 27 7.66 13.93 -2.11
C THR A 27 6.55 14.29 -1.13
N VAL A 28 5.96 13.28 -0.49
CA VAL A 28 4.87 13.44 0.48
C VAL A 28 5.43 13.29 1.88
N ARG A 29 5.12 14.25 2.76
CA ARG A 29 5.54 14.23 4.15
C ARG A 29 4.45 13.70 5.05
N TYR A 30 4.71 12.59 5.74
CA TYR A 30 3.86 12.02 6.77
C TYR A 30 4.35 12.46 8.15
N ASP A 31 3.56 13.28 8.83
CA ASP A 31 3.92 13.76 10.16
C ASP A 31 3.68 12.72 11.25
N GLU A 32 4.26 12.97 12.42
CA GLU A 32 4.24 12.01 13.53
C GLU A 32 2.83 11.76 14.06
N ALA A 33 1.94 12.75 14.00
CA ALA A 33 0.54 12.59 14.39
C ALA A 33 -0.18 11.60 13.44
N THR A 34 0.05 11.73 12.14
CA THR A 34 -0.49 10.83 11.11
C THR A 34 0.03 9.42 11.31
N LEU A 35 1.34 9.27 11.50
CA LEU A 35 2.02 7.98 11.66
C LEU A 35 1.63 7.29 12.97
N THR A 36 1.53 8.03 14.07
CA THR A 36 1.05 7.50 15.36
C THR A 36 -0.38 6.97 15.25
N SER A 37 -1.26 7.73 14.57
CA SER A 37 -2.64 7.30 14.34
C SER A 37 -2.72 6.03 13.48
N ILE A 38 -1.86 5.90 12.46
CA ILE A 38 -1.76 4.69 11.63
C ILE A 38 -1.27 3.49 12.45
N ALA A 39 -0.18 3.66 13.19
CA ALA A 39 0.38 2.62 14.02
C ALA A 39 -0.62 2.14 15.09
N ALA A 40 -1.39 3.05 15.68
CA ALA A 40 -2.45 2.71 16.62
C ALA A 40 -3.53 1.82 15.97
N ARG A 41 -3.96 2.13 14.74
CA ARG A 41 -4.93 1.32 13.99
C ARG A 41 -4.39 -0.07 13.67
N LEU A 42 -3.15 -0.19 13.19
CA LEU A 42 -2.52 -1.49 12.90
C LEU A 42 -2.34 -2.33 14.16
N ARG A 43 -2.00 -1.70 15.29
CA ARG A 43 -1.87 -2.36 16.60
C ARG A 43 -3.15 -3.01 17.12
N GLU A 44 -4.33 -2.65 16.62
CA GLU A 44 -5.58 -3.29 17.00
C GLU A 44 -5.67 -4.73 16.45
N ALA A 45 -4.97 -5.04 15.36
CA ALA A 45 -4.91 -6.37 14.80
C ALA A 45 -4.30 -7.38 15.79
N ARG A 46 -4.94 -8.54 15.90
CA ARG A 46 -4.52 -9.69 16.69
C ARG A 46 -4.19 -10.91 15.84
N THR A 47 -4.50 -10.86 14.54
CA THR A 47 -4.22 -11.91 13.57
C THR A 47 -3.73 -11.31 12.25
N ALA A 48 -3.08 -12.12 11.40
CA ALA A 48 -2.70 -11.72 10.05
C ALA A 48 -3.91 -11.25 9.23
N ALA A 49 -5.04 -11.97 9.30
CA ALA A 49 -6.26 -11.56 8.61
C ALA A 49 -6.76 -10.17 9.05
N GLN A 50 -6.72 -9.87 10.34
CA GLN A 50 -7.09 -8.55 10.86
C GLN A 50 -6.11 -7.45 10.44
N GLU A 51 -4.81 -7.76 10.39
CA GLU A 51 -3.80 -6.80 9.93
C GLU A 51 -3.99 -6.46 8.44
N ARG A 52 -4.36 -7.43 7.59
CA ARG A 52 -4.71 -7.17 6.19
C ARG A 52 -5.91 -6.23 6.02
N ILE A 53 -6.96 -6.43 6.81
CA ILE A 53 -8.13 -5.54 6.81
C ILE A 53 -7.73 -4.12 7.24
N ALA A 54 -6.88 -4.00 8.27
CA ALA A 54 -6.37 -2.71 8.71
C ALA A 54 -5.46 -2.05 7.67
N LEU A 55 -4.58 -2.83 7.01
CA LEU A 55 -3.69 -2.37 5.95
C LEU A 55 -4.46 -1.77 4.79
N ALA A 56 -5.53 -2.43 4.32
CA ALA A 56 -6.38 -1.90 3.26
C ALA A 56 -6.83 -0.46 3.56
N GLN A 57 -7.32 -0.22 4.79
CA GLN A 57 -7.80 1.09 5.24
C GLN A 57 -6.67 2.11 5.44
N VAL A 58 -5.53 1.65 5.99
CA VAL A 58 -4.35 2.47 6.24
C VAL A 58 -3.75 2.97 4.93
N ILE A 59 -3.59 2.11 3.94
CA ILE A 59 -3.08 2.49 2.62
C ILE A 59 -4.01 3.53 1.98
N GLY A 60 -5.33 3.33 2.00
CA GLY A 60 -6.27 4.34 1.53
C GLY A 60 -6.12 5.69 2.26
N ARG A 61 -5.91 5.68 3.58
CA ARG A 61 -5.65 6.90 4.37
C ARG A 61 -4.33 7.58 3.97
N LEU A 62 -3.26 6.82 3.74
CA LEU A 62 -1.97 7.33 3.31
C LEU A 62 -2.05 7.98 1.93
N TYR A 63 -2.82 7.40 1.00
CA TYR A 63 -3.10 7.99 -0.30
C TYR A 63 -3.90 9.29 -0.21
N ARG A 64 -4.93 9.35 0.65
CA ARG A 64 -5.66 10.61 0.88
C ARG A 64 -4.77 11.73 1.40
N GLU A 65 -3.79 11.40 2.24
CA GLU A 65 -2.80 12.38 2.71
C GLU A 65 -1.82 12.77 1.60
N ALA A 66 -1.37 11.81 0.78
CA ALA A 66 -0.57 12.11 -0.40
C ALA A 66 -1.30 13.00 -1.41
N GLY A 67 -2.58 12.78 -1.66
CA GLY A 67 -3.40 13.62 -2.53
C GLY A 67 -3.55 15.06 -2.04
N ARG A 68 -3.49 15.31 -0.73
CA ARG A 68 -3.48 16.70 -0.20
C ARG A 68 -2.20 17.46 -0.51
N GLN A 69 -1.10 16.74 -0.73
CA GLN A 69 0.23 17.30 -0.92
C GLN A 69 0.70 17.21 -2.37
N SER A 70 -0.07 16.57 -3.26
CA SER A 70 0.37 16.28 -4.61
C SER A 70 -0.78 16.26 -5.63
N PRO A 71 -0.46 16.27 -6.93
CA PRO A 71 -1.48 16.23 -7.99
C PRO A 71 -2.34 14.96 -8.00
N ILE A 72 -1.93 13.89 -7.32
CA ILE A 72 -2.59 12.58 -7.40
C ILE A 72 -4.02 12.53 -6.84
N HIS A 73 -4.50 13.60 -6.21
CA HIS A 73 -5.90 13.68 -5.78
C HIS A 73 -6.91 13.61 -6.93
N VAL A 74 -6.45 13.82 -8.18
CA VAL A 74 -7.27 13.72 -9.40
C VAL A 74 -7.38 12.30 -9.95
N ASP A 75 -6.60 11.37 -9.40
CA ASP A 75 -6.53 9.97 -9.81
C ASP A 75 -7.90 9.29 -9.78
N ARG A 76 -8.16 8.42 -10.76
CA ARG A 76 -9.44 7.71 -10.91
C ARG A 76 -9.22 6.20 -10.98
N PRO A 77 -10.26 5.41 -10.64
CA PRO A 77 -10.14 3.96 -10.69
C PRO A 77 -9.89 3.45 -12.13
N GLY A 78 -8.87 2.63 -12.28
CA GLY A 78 -8.51 2.01 -13.54
C GLY A 78 -7.87 2.97 -14.57
N ASP A 79 -7.29 2.41 -15.63
CA ASP A 79 -6.67 3.20 -16.71
C ASP A 79 -7.71 3.82 -17.67
N TYR A 80 -9.00 3.76 -17.33
CA TYR A 80 -10.08 4.17 -18.20
C TYR A 80 -10.49 5.60 -17.85
N LEU A 81 -10.19 6.54 -18.76
CA LEU A 81 -10.74 7.92 -18.87
C LEU A 81 -9.85 9.09 -18.43
N ASP A 82 -8.54 8.86 -18.24
CA ASP A 82 -7.65 9.87 -17.62
C ASP A 82 -6.53 10.36 -18.56
N GLU A 83 -6.56 10.01 -19.84
CA GLU A 83 -5.52 10.41 -20.80
C GLU A 83 -5.32 11.94 -20.82
N GLY A 84 -4.16 12.39 -20.32
CA GLY A 84 -3.75 13.80 -20.31
C GLY A 84 -3.98 14.53 -18.99
N VAL A 85 -4.59 13.88 -17.99
CA VAL A 85 -4.75 14.46 -16.65
C VAL A 85 -3.42 14.43 -15.89
N TYR A 86 -2.95 15.59 -15.43
CA TYR A 86 -1.76 15.69 -14.61
C TYR A 86 -2.06 15.25 -13.17
N GLY A 87 -1.46 14.15 -12.73
CA GLY A 87 -1.74 13.52 -11.43
C GLY A 87 -2.34 12.12 -11.53
N LYS A 88 -2.78 11.69 -12.72
CA LYS A 88 -3.30 10.33 -12.95
C LYS A 88 -2.28 9.25 -12.58
N MET A 89 -2.74 8.08 -12.16
CA MET A 89 -1.87 6.96 -11.80
C MET A 89 -2.25 5.72 -12.63
N ASP A 90 -1.24 4.97 -13.09
CA ASP A 90 -1.45 3.63 -13.63
C ASP A 90 -1.09 2.55 -12.60
N CYS A 91 -1.21 1.28 -12.98
CA CYS A 91 -0.86 0.18 -12.09
C CYS A 91 0.61 0.19 -11.62
N ILE A 92 1.54 0.75 -12.40
CA ILE A 92 2.96 0.87 -12.03
C ILE A 92 3.13 1.93 -10.95
N ASP A 93 2.49 3.09 -11.13
CA ASP A 93 2.48 4.18 -10.16
C ASP A 93 1.92 3.73 -8.81
N HIS A 94 0.76 3.06 -8.84
CA HIS A 94 0.13 2.50 -7.65
C HIS A 94 0.99 1.42 -6.99
N GLY A 95 1.46 0.44 -7.76
CA GLY A 95 2.26 -0.65 -7.19
C GLY A 95 3.56 -0.14 -6.57
N THR A 96 4.22 0.82 -7.20
CA THR A 96 5.48 1.41 -6.69
C THR A 96 5.23 2.23 -5.44
N SER A 97 4.26 3.15 -5.48
CA SER A 97 3.93 4.03 -4.37
C SER A 97 3.42 3.25 -3.16
N THR A 98 2.57 2.25 -3.37
CA THR A 98 2.06 1.38 -2.30
C THR A 98 3.19 0.54 -1.70
N THR A 99 4.15 0.04 -2.49
CA THR A 99 5.32 -0.67 -1.98
C THR A 99 6.15 0.24 -1.06
N ARG A 100 6.48 1.46 -1.49
CA ARG A 100 7.24 2.43 -0.68
C ARG A 100 6.53 2.80 0.63
N LEU A 101 5.19 2.95 0.58
CA LEU A 101 4.39 3.21 1.77
C LEU A 101 4.40 2.02 2.74
N LEU A 102 4.32 0.79 2.23
CA LEU A 102 4.42 -0.41 3.05
C LEU A 102 5.82 -0.56 3.66
N GLU A 103 6.89 -0.32 2.89
CA GLU A 103 8.27 -0.32 3.39
C GLU A 103 8.47 0.72 4.50
N MET A 104 7.87 1.90 4.38
CA MET A 104 7.87 2.90 5.44
C MET A 104 7.18 2.38 6.72
N LEU A 105 6.05 1.68 6.60
CA LEU A 105 5.37 1.08 7.75
C LEU A 105 6.20 -0.05 8.39
N GLU A 106 6.83 -0.89 7.56
CA GLU A 106 7.71 -1.97 8.01
C GLU A 106 8.95 -1.45 8.72
N ALA A 107 9.65 -0.46 8.16
CA ALA A 107 10.83 0.17 8.76
C ALA A 107 10.52 0.82 10.12
N ARG A 108 9.27 1.24 10.34
CA ARG A 108 8.79 1.77 11.62
C ARG A 108 8.28 0.70 12.59
N GLY A 109 8.36 -0.58 12.22
CA GLY A 109 7.88 -1.70 13.03
C GLY A 109 6.36 -1.71 13.21
N ALA A 110 5.61 -1.09 12.29
CA ALA A 110 4.14 -1.02 12.38
C ALA A 110 3.46 -2.32 11.94
N LEU A 111 4.14 -3.16 11.15
CA LEU A 111 3.65 -4.46 10.70
C LEU A 111 4.09 -5.56 11.69
N ARG A 112 3.13 -6.36 12.17
CA ARG A 112 3.39 -7.42 13.15
C ARG A 112 3.30 -8.81 12.56
N PHE A 113 2.38 -9.00 11.60
CA PHE A 113 2.08 -10.31 11.03
C PHE A 113 2.61 -10.46 9.61
N HIS A 114 3.00 -9.36 8.96
CA HIS A 114 3.50 -9.39 7.59
C HIS A 114 4.86 -8.70 7.44
N ARG A 115 5.62 -9.17 6.45
CA ARG A 115 6.73 -8.46 5.84
C ARG A 115 6.38 -8.01 4.43
N VAL A 116 7.04 -6.96 3.96
CA VAL A 116 6.84 -6.42 2.61
C VAL A 116 7.65 -7.24 1.61
N LEU A 117 7.07 -7.48 0.45
CA LEU A 117 7.75 -8.10 -0.69
C LEU A 117 8.02 -7.04 -1.77
N PRO A 118 8.99 -7.30 -2.67
CA PRO A 118 9.10 -6.53 -3.89
C PRO A 118 7.78 -6.50 -4.67
N GLN A 119 7.56 -5.42 -5.41
CA GLN A 119 6.41 -5.27 -6.31
C GLN A 119 6.24 -6.53 -7.18
N VAL A 120 5.00 -6.98 -7.28
CA VAL A 120 4.63 -8.16 -8.06
C VAL A 120 3.98 -7.74 -9.37
N ARG A 121 4.11 -8.62 -10.37
CA ARG A 121 3.55 -8.43 -11.71
C ARG A 121 2.75 -9.67 -12.10
N ARG A 122 1.53 -9.46 -12.58
CA ARG A 122 0.78 -10.49 -13.33
C ARG A 122 0.77 -10.14 -14.82
N THR A 123 0.78 -11.17 -15.66
CA THR A 123 0.71 -11.02 -17.11
C THR A 123 -0.38 -11.96 -17.63
N ARG A 124 -1.42 -11.38 -18.25
CA ARG A 124 -2.46 -12.12 -18.95
C ARG A 124 -2.48 -11.68 -20.40
N PHE A 125 -2.08 -12.58 -21.30
CA PHE A 125 -1.84 -12.27 -22.71
C PHE A 125 -0.85 -11.10 -22.87
N ILE A 126 -1.33 -9.95 -23.34
CA ILE A 126 -0.52 -8.73 -23.54
C ILE A 126 -0.69 -7.69 -22.41
N PHE A 127 -1.64 -7.91 -21.49
CA PHE A 127 -1.88 -6.97 -20.39
C PHE A 127 -1.01 -7.32 -19.19
N GLN A 128 -0.27 -6.32 -18.72
CA GLN A 128 0.49 -6.39 -17.48
C GLN A 128 -0.25 -5.59 -16.41
N HIS A 129 -0.24 -6.11 -15.19
CA HIS A 129 -0.76 -5.41 -14.02
C HIS A 129 0.22 -5.57 -12.87
N PHE A 130 0.49 -4.48 -12.15
CA PHE A 130 1.46 -4.40 -11.07
C PHE A 130 0.77 -4.09 -9.75
N SER A 131 1.29 -4.65 -8.66
CA SER A 131 0.76 -4.39 -7.32
C SER A 131 1.85 -4.54 -6.27
N ALA A 132 1.65 -3.93 -5.10
CA ALA A 132 2.48 -4.21 -3.93
C ALA A 132 2.09 -5.57 -3.34
N ALA A 133 3.00 -6.20 -2.59
CA ALA A 133 2.72 -7.48 -1.96
C ALA A 133 3.30 -7.58 -0.55
N VAL A 134 2.67 -8.43 0.25
CA VAL A 134 3.09 -8.75 1.61
C VAL A 134 3.06 -10.26 1.83
N GLU A 135 3.88 -10.74 2.75
CA GLU A 135 3.99 -12.15 3.14
C GLU A 135 3.80 -12.30 4.65
N VAL A 136 3.04 -13.30 5.08
CA VAL A 136 2.84 -13.60 6.50
C VAL A 136 4.13 -14.12 7.13
N VAL A 137 4.55 -13.55 8.26
CA VAL A 137 5.78 -13.94 9.00
C VAL A 137 5.52 -14.62 10.34
N THR A 138 4.28 -14.56 10.85
CA THR A 138 3.93 -15.17 12.14
C THR A 138 2.73 -16.09 11.95
N THR A 139 3.02 -17.38 11.93
CA THR A 139 2.02 -18.45 11.91
C THR A 139 2.36 -19.40 13.05
N THR A 140 1.55 -19.38 14.10
CA THR A 140 1.56 -20.43 15.12
C THR A 140 1.02 -21.77 14.58
N GLU A 141 0.58 -21.81 13.31
CA GLU A 141 -0.25 -22.89 12.75
C GLU A 141 0.19 -23.43 11.38
N THR A 142 1.27 -22.94 10.76
CA THR A 142 1.79 -23.56 9.52
C THR A 142 2.94 -24.50 9.86
N SER A 143 2.83 -25.73 9.37
CA SER A 143 3.95 -26.67 9.26
C SER A 143 5.15 -26.03 8.57
N GLU A 144 6.37 -26.36 9.00
CA GLU A 144 7.63 -25.82 8.45
C GLU A 144 7.76 -26.00 6.92
N ASP A 145 6.99 -26.92 6.34
CA ASP A 145 6.96 -27.23 4.90
C ASP A 145 5.93 -26.43 4.08
N ALA A 146 5.06 -25.63 4.72
CA ALA A 146 4.07 -24.85 3.99
C ALA A 146 4.69 -23.56 3.43
N ALA A 147 4.46 -23.28 2.15
CA ALA A 147 4.84 -22.00 1.56
C ALA A 147 4.15 -20.85 2.32
N PRO A 148 4.85 -19.74 2.60
CA PRO A 148 4.27 -18.65 3.36
C PRO A 148 3.12 -18.00 2.57
N GLU A 149 2.04 -17.66 3.27
CA GLU A 149 0.90 -17.00 2.64
C GLU A 149 1.27 -15.59 2.17
N ARG A 150 0.95 -15.28 0.91
CA ARG A 150 1.24 -13.99 0.29
C ARG A 150 -0.04 -13.32 -0.17
N TYR A 151 -0.05 -12.00 -0.12
CA TYR A 151 -1.20 -11.19 -0.49
C TYR A 151 -0.78 -9.99 -1.33
N ALA A 152 -1.52 -9.71 -2.38
CA ALA A 152 -1.41 -8.46 -3.14
C ALA A 152 -2.17 -7.34 -2.40
N ILE A 153 -1.62 -6.13 -2.40
CA ILE A 153 -2.21 -4.91 -1.82
C ILE A 153 -2.34 -3.88 -2.96
N ASP A 154 -3.53 -3.83 -3.56
CA ASP A 154 -3.75 -3.16 -4.84
C ASP A 154 -4.69 -1.97 -4.71
N THR A 155 -4.20 -0.78 -5.02
CA THR A 155 -4.96 0.48 -4.92
C THR A 155 -5.55 0.95 -6.25
N TRP A 156 -5.19 0.31 -7.38
CA TRP A 156 -5.54 0.77 -8.73
C TRP A 156 -7.04 0.67 -9.05
N PHE A 157 -7.76 -0.23 -8.38
CA PHE A 157 -9.16 -0.53 -8.71
C PHE A 157 -10.20 0.41 -8.12
N GLY A 158 -9.85 1.16 -7.08
CA GLY A 158 -10.79 1.98 -6.31
C GLY A 158 -10.65 3.46 -6.63
N GLU A 159 -11.61 4.25 -6.15
CA GLU A 159 -11.47 5.71 -6.15
C GLU A 159 -10.22 6.14 -5.36
N HIS A 160 -9.66 7.31 -5.68
CA HIS A 160 -8.48 7.81 -4.99
C HIS A 160 -8.64 7.78 -3.46
N GLY A 161 -7.73 7.06 -2.81
CA GLY A 161 -7.72 6.91 -1.36
C GLY A 161 -8.81 6.00 -0.80
N ALA A 162 -9.54 5.24 -1.62
CA ALA A 162 -10.36 4.13 -1.15
C ALA A 162 -9.48 3.05 -0.47
N PRO A 163 -10.06 2.17 0.37
CA PRO A 163 -9.32 1.04 0.90
C PRO A 163 -8.72 0.19 -0.23
N ALA A 164 -7.46 -0.24 -0.06
CA ALA A 164 -6.82 -1.12 -1.04
C ALA A 164 -7.54 -2.47 -1.13
N VAL A 165 -7.56 -3.05 -2.32
CA VAL A 165 -7.95 -4.44 -2.55
C VAL A 165 -6.86 -5.32 -1.99
N VAL A 166 -7.25 -6.30 -1.16
CA VAL A 166 -6.33 -7.29 -0.59
C VAL A 166 -6.80 -8.68 -0.96
N LEU A 167 -5.98 -9.39 -1.73
CA LEU A 167 -6.28 -10.74 -2.23
C LEU A 167 -5.11 -11.67 -1.97
N PRO A 168 -5.35 -12.98 -1.77
CA PRO A 168 -4.27 -13.97 -1.88
C PRO A 168 -3.52 -13.76 -3.20
N LEU A 169 -2.20 -13.82 -3.14
CA LEU A 169 -1.36 -13.49 -4.28
C LEU A 169 -1.62 -14.45 -5.46
N ALA A 170 -1.94 -15.72 -5.18
CA ALA A 170 -2.29 -16.70 -6.21
C ALA A 170 -3.55 -16.27 -6.99
N ASP A 171 -4.60 -15.86 -6.29
CA ASP A 171 -5.88 -15.43 -6.88
C ASP A 171 -5.68 -14.14 -7.69
N TRP A 172 -4.91 -13.18 -7.15
CA TRP A 172 -4.56 -11.97 -7.88
C TRP A 172 -3.73 -12.28 -9.14
N LEU A 173 -2.77 -13.21 -9.08
CA LEU A 173 -2.00 -13.64 -10.25
C LEU A 173 -2.89 -14.30 -11.31
N ASP A 174 -3.93 -15.03 -10.89
CA ASP A 174 -4.96 -15.57 -11.80
C ASP A 174 -6.01 -14.53 -12.23
N GLY A 175 -5.74 -13.25 -12.03
CA GLY A 175 -6.54 -12.18 -12.59
C GLY A 175 -7.72 -11.74 -11.72
N GLU A 176 -7.94 -12.29 -10.52
CA GLU A 176 -8.99 -11.81 -9.62
C GLU A 176 -8.75 -10.36 -9.16
N GLY A 177 -9.82 -9.66 -8.75
CA GLY A 177 -9.83 -8.23 -8.42
C GLY A 177 -11.11 -7.52 -8.85
N PRO A 178 -11.38 -6.26 -8.45
CA PRO A 178 -12.61 -5.56 -8.75
C PRO A 178 -12.94 -5.54 -10.25
N ASN A 179 -13.87 -6.45 -10.57
CA ASN A 179 -14.51 -6.74 -11.84
C ASN A 179 -13.56 -7.13 -12.97
N VAL A 180 -13.06 -8.37 -12.94
CA VAL A 180 -12.67 -9.10 -14.16
C VAL A 180 -13.70 -8.84 -15.27
N ARG A 181 -13.25 -8.18 -16.33
CA ARG A 181 -13.88 -8.16 -17.65
C ARG A 181 -12.83 -8.52 -18.68
#